data_AF-A0A1G2WDA0-F1
#
_entry.id   AF-A0A1G2WDA0-F1
#
_cell.length_a   1.000
_cell.length_b   1.000
_cell.length_c   1.000
_cell.angle_alpha   90.00
_cell.angle_beta   90.00
_cell.angle_gamma   90.00
#
_symmetry.space_group_name_H-M   'P 1'
#
loop_
_entity.id
_entity.type
_entity.pdbx_description
1 polymer ?
#
loop_
_entity_poly.entity_id
_entity_poly.type
_entity_poly.pdbx_seq_one_letter_code
_entity_poly.pdbx_strand_id
1 'polypeptide(L)'
;MKVLAERPECLAGIGLVAAQWSNFEATLSELYVFANADVVHWPGEGDLDGATSVTIDESHMIVIDSVESLRARLSMITAKLRARAGDELAAEFETLAANIRRRSRERNAIVHGRWATSLSHPHDLVLRGPRGDKMIRYTANDFQNTAERISDLDQDVKSFTGRCREVFKRPADRHLVKYFSDLRSSVVNRDGTWCLRDTNARVDAIDSLMQTRGLDGVLQAYPALTHDQVETAVNYVRAYPDSSSRERAARRRELPG
;
A
#
# COMPACT_ATOMS: atom_id res chain seq x y z
N MET A 1 6.90 1.98 -38.87
CA MET A 1 5.93 0.86 -38.89
C MET A 1 6.24 -0.22 -39.93
N LYS A 2 6.68 0.09 -41.17
CA LYS A 2 6.97 -0.96 -42.19
C LYS A 2 7.92 -2.08 -41.73
N VAL A 3 8.99 -1.75 -40.99
CA VAL A 3 9.97 -2.72 -40.47
C VAL A 3 9.35 -3.83 -39.61
N LEU A 4 8.38 -3.50 -38.75
CA LEU A 4 7.77 -4.47 -37.85
C LEU A 4 6.73 -5.35 -38.57
N ALA A 5 6.04 -4.81 -39.57
CA ALA A 5 5.04 -5.55 -40.34
C ALA A 5 5.66 -6.71 -41.14
N GLU A 6 6.92 -6.59 -41.53
CA GLU A 6 7.67 -7.65 -42.22
C GLU A 6 8.17 -8.77 -41.29
N ARG A 7 8.04 -8.60 -39.96
CA ARG A 7 8.60 -9.51 -38.93
C ARG A 7 7.55 -9.77 -37.84
N PRO A 8 6.44 -10.45 -38.18
CA PRO A 8 5.29 -10.58 -37.29
C PRO A 8 5.63 -11.28 -35.97
N GLU A 9 6.58 -12.22 -35.95
CA GLU A 9 7.00 -12.94 -34.74
C GLU A 9 7.68 -12.00 -33.74
N CYS A 10 8.55 -11.12 -34.23
CA CYS A 10 9.20 -10.12 -33.38
C CYS A 10 8.22 -9.05 -32.90
N LEU A 11 7.28 -8.64 -33.75
CA LEU A 11 6.20 -7.73 -33.35
C LEU A 11 5.32 -8.34 -32.26
N ALA A 12 4.94 -9.62 -32.40
CA ALA A 12 4.23 -10.36 -31.37
C ALA A 12 5.04 -10.44 -30.07
N GLY A 13 6.35 -10.69 -30.17
CA GLY A 13 7.27 -10.68 -29.03
C GLY A 13 7.30 -9.33 -28.28
N ILE A 14 7.36 -8.20 -29.00
CA ILE A 14 7.27 -6.86 -28.39
C ILE A 14 5.93 -6.69 -27.66
N GLY A 15 4.83 -7.12 -28.29
CA GLY A 15 3.49 -7.09 -27.68
C GLY A 15 3.39 -7.94 -26.42
N LEU A 16 3.98 -9.13 -26.43
CA LEU A 16 4.05 -10.02 -25.27
C LEU A 16 4.82 -9.36 -24.10
N VAL A 17 5.98 -8.77 -24.37
CA VAL A 17 6.77 -8.05 -23.34
C VAL A 17 5.96 -6.88 -22.75
N ALA A 18 5.24 -6.14 -23.58
CA ALA A 18 4.37 -5.05 -23.11
C ALA A 18 3.22 -5.57 -22.23
N ALA A 19 2.52 -6.61 -22.67
CA ALA A 19 1.41 -7.22 -21.92
C ALA A 19 1.87 -7.78 -20.57
N GLN A 20 2.99 -8.50 -20.53
CA GLN A 20 3.55 -9.02 -19.28
C GLN A 20 3.92 -7.89 -18.32
N TRP A 21 4.47 -6.80 -18.84
CA TRP A 21 4.78 -5.64 -18.01
C TRP A 21 3.52 -4.97 -17.44
N SER A 22 2.45 -4.83 -18.22
CA SER A 22 1.18 -4.29 -17.73
C SER A 22 0.56 -5.17 -16.64
N ASN A 23 0.62 -6.49 -16.78
CA ASN A 23 0.18 -7.41 -15.72
C ASN A 23 1.01 -7.21 -14.43
N PHE A 24 2.34 -7.09 -14.58
CA PHE A 24 3.23 -6.80 -13.46
C PHE A 24 2.92 -5.46 -12.77
N GLU A 25 2.56 -4.42 -13.53
CA GLU A 25 2.15 -3.12 -12.97
C GLU A 25 0.85 -3.22 -12.14
N ALA A 26 -0.08 -4.08 -12.53
CA ALA A 26 -1.26 -4.38 -11.73
C ALA A 26 -0.88 -5.04 -10.39
N THR A 27 0.01 -6.04 -10.41
CA THR A 27 0.53 -6.68 -9.19
C THR A 27 1.22 -5.68 -8.25
N LEU A 28 1.99 -4.72 -8.78
CA LEU A 28 2.59 -3.67 -7.95
C LEU A 28 1.53 -2.77 -7.29
N SER A 29 0.45 -2.49 -8.00
CA SER A 29 -0.66 -1.68 -7.51
C SER A 29 -1.41 -2.42 -6.41
N GLU A 30 -1.64 -3.72 -6.58
CA GLU A 30 -2.18 -4.60 -5.53
C GLU A 30 -1.30 -4.61 -4.28
N LEU A 31 0.03 -4.72 -4.42
CA LEU A 31 0.94 -4.64 -3.28
C LEU A 31 0.84 -3.29 -2.56
N TYR A 32 0.76 -2.18 -3.30
CA TYR A 32 0.60 -0.87 -2.70
C TYR A 32 -0.71 -0.78 -1.91
N VAL A 33 -1.83 -1.18 -2.53
CA VAL A 33 -3.13 -1.18 -1.87
C VAL A 33 -3.12 -2.08 -0.64
N PHE A 34 -2.53 -3.26 -0.75
CA PHE A 34 -2.38 -4.18 0.36
C PHE A 34 -1.55 -3.58 1.51
N ALA A 35 -0.46 -2.87 1.20
CA ALA A 35 0.35 -2.17 2.20
C ALA A 35 -0.42 -1.04 2.89
N ASN A 36 -1.45 -0.46 2.25
CA ASN A 36 -2.30 0.59 2.82
C ASN A 36 -3.61 0.07 3.43
N ALA A 37 -4.05 -1.15 3.10
CA ALA A 37 -5.34 -1.66 3.54
C ALA A 37 -5.37 -1.80 5.05
N ASP A 38 -6.28 -1.09 5.72
CA ASP A 38 -6.53 -1.31 7.14
C ASP A 38 -7.18 -2.68 7.32
N VAL A 39 -6.56 -3.53 8.16
CA VAL A 39 -7.18 -4.79 8.55
C VAL A 39 -8.21 -4.46 9.61
N VAL A 40 -9.44 -4.19 9.17
CA VAL A 40 -10.57 -4.01 10.07
C VAL A 40 -11.11 -5.40 10.37
N HIS A 41 -10.74 -6.01 11.50
CA HIS A 41 -11.54 -7.14 11.98
C HIS A 41 -12.94 -6.61 12.25
N TRP A 42 -13.92 -7.09 11.48
CA TRP A 42 -15.31 -6.81 11.75
C TRP A 42 -15.79 -7.81 12.82
N PRO A 43 -16.13 -7.37 14.04
CA PRO A 43 -16.84 -8.22 14.98
C PRO A 43 -18.29 -8.27 14.48
N GLY A 44 -18.56 -9.18 13.55
CA GLY A 44 -19.93 -9.47 13.10
C GLY A 44 -20.52 -10.53 14.00
N GLU A 45 -21.54 -10.13 14.75
CA GLU A 45 -22.42 -11.00 15.52
C GLU A 45 -22.83 -12.23 14.71
N GLY A 46 -22.52 -13.42 15.22
CA GLY A 46 -23.31 -14.62 14.91
C GLY A 46 -22.60 -15.79 14.25
N ASP A 47 -21.54 -15.61 13.47
CA ASP A 47 -20.98 -16.74 12.71
C ASP A 47 -19.54 -17.11 13.10
N LEU A 48 -19.46 -18.35 13.57
CA LEU A 48 -18.31 -19.18 13.85
C LEU A 48 -17.42 -19.30 12.60
N ASP A 49 -16.41 -18.43 12.43
CA ASP A 49 -15.12 -18.77 11.77
C ASP A 49 -14.11 -17.61 11.62
N GLY A 50 -14.23 -16.51 12.38
CA GLY A 50 -13.13 -15.53 12.51
C GLY A 50 -12.66 -14.91 11.19
N ALA A 51 -13.55 -14.74 10.22
CA ALA A 51 -13.21 -14.21 8.91
C ALA A 51 -12.73 -12.75 9.01
N THR A 52 -11.44 -12.55 8.82
CA THR A 52 -10.82 -11.22 8.70
C THR A 52 -11.28 -10.57 7.39
N SER A 53 -12.17 -9.59 7.47
CA SER A 53 -12.50 -8.75 6.33
C SER A 53 -11.40 -7.71 6.11
N VAL A 54 -10.81 -7.68 4.92
CA VAL A 54 -9.87 -6.61 4.53
C VAL A 54 -10.68 -5.55 3.78
N THR A 55 -10.87 -4.39 4.37
CA THR A 55 -11.43 -3.23 3.65
C THR A 55 -10.35 -2.62 2.79
N ILE A 56 -10.49 -2.78 1.48
CA ILE A 56 -9.67 -2.10 0.49
C ILE A 56 -10.38 -0.80 0.12
N ASP A 57 -9.77 0.34 0.46
CA ASP A 57 -10.24 1.63 -0.06
C ASP A 57 -9.80 1.77 -1.53
N GLU A 58 -10.78 1.85 -2.44
CA GLU A 58 -10.57 2.07 -3.87
C GLU A 58 -9.76 3.35 -4.16
N SER A 59 -9.78 4.32 -3.24
CA SER A 59 -8.97 5.54 -3.35
C SER A 59 -7.47 5.25 -3.47
N HIS A 60 -6.98 4.15 -2.86
CA HIS A 60 -5.58 3.77 -2.95
C HIS A 60 -5.19 3.25 -4.33
N MET A 61 -6.10 2.57 -5.05
CA MET A 61 -5.90 2.19 -6.45
C MET A 61 -5.78 3.44 -7.32
N ILE A 62 -6.71 4.39 -7.15
CA ILE A 62 -6.70 5.65 -7.91
C ILE A 62 -5.39 6.42 -7.68
N VAL A 63 -4.94 6.51 -6.42
CA VAL A 63 -3.69 7.18 -6.07
C VAL A 63 -2.50 6.53 -6.77
N ILE A 64 -2.33 5.20 -6.68
CA ILE A 64 -1.16 4.55 -7.28
C ILE A 64 -1.18 4.57 -8.81
N ASP A 65 -2.36 4.44 -9.42
CA ASP A 65 -2.52 4.49 -10.87
C ASP A 65 -2.25 5.89 -11.43
N SER A 66 -2.56 6.94 -10.65
CA SER A 66 -2.25 8.33 -11.02
C SER A 66 -0.74 8.65 -11.02
N VAL A 67 0.08 7.81 -10.38
CA VAL A 67 1.54 8.03 -10.30
C VAL A 67 2.19 7.42 -11.53
N GLU A 68 2.56 8.24 -12.52
CA GLU A 68 3.17 7.76 -13.77
C GLU A 68 4.57 7.16 -13.57
N SER A 69 5.33 7.68 -12.59
CA SER A 69 6.72 7.30 -12.39
C SER A 69 6.84 6.01 -11.59
N LEU A 70 7.37 4.96 -12.22
CA LEU A 70 7.75 3.71 -11.53
C LEU A 70 8.64 3.98 -10.30
N ARG A 71 9.56 4.94 -10.39
CA ARG A 71 10.41 5.30 -9.24
C ARG A 71 9.57 5.79 -8.06
N ALA A 72 8.59 6.66 -8.32
CA ALA A 72 7.72 7.18 -7.28
C ALA A 72 6.83 6.08 -6.70
N ARG A 73 6.25 5.21 -7.54
CA ARG A 73 5.47 4.03 -7.08
C ARG A 73 6.28 3.16 -6.11
N LEU A 74 7.50 2.79 -6.52
CA LEU A 74 8.39 1.96 -5.67
C LEU A 74 8.73 2.66 -4.36
N SER A 75 9.02 3.97 -4.39
CA SER A 75 9.28 4.75 -3.17
C SER A 75 8.07 4.81 -2.24
N MET A 76 6.85 4.95 -2.77
CA MET A 76 5.62 4.93 -1.98
C MET A 76 5.39 3.57 -1.32
N ILE A 77 5.61 2.48 -2.05
CA ILE A 77 5.52 1.11 -1.50
C ILE A 77 6.57 0.93 -0.39
N THR A 78 7.84 1.26 -0.63
CA THR A 78 8.90 1.15 0.40
C THR A 78 8.56 1.95 1.66
N ALA A 79 8.09 3.20 1.52
CA ALA A 79 7.73 4.03 2.66
C ALA A 79 6.59 3.42 3.48
N LYS A 80 5.58 2.85 2.81
CA LYS A 80 4.46 2.19 3.46
C LYS A 80 4.86 0.89 4.14
N LEU A 81 5.70 0.07 3.48
CA LEU A 81 6.26 -1.13 4.09
C LEU A 81 7.09 -0.80 5.33
N ARG A 82 7.94 0.22 5.27
CA ARG A 82 8.73 0.67 6.42
C ARG A 82 7.85 1.10 7.59
N ALA A 83 6.81 1.88 7.32
CA ALA A 83 5.88 2.35 8.35
C ALA A 83 5.09 1.21 9.01
N ARG A 84 4.76 0.15 8.25
CA ARG A 84 3.82 -0.90 8.71
C ARG A 84 4.48 -2.21 9.15
N ALA A 85 5.56 -2.62 8.49
CA ALA A 85 6.28 -3.87 8.77
C ALA A 85 7.70 -3.66 9.30
N GLY A 86 8.16 -2.41 9.39
CA GLY A 86 9.51 -2.07 9.83
C GLY A 86 10.56 -2.17 8.73
N ASP A 87 11.82 -1.93 9.11
CA ASP A 87 12.92 -1.72 8.18
C ASP A 87 13.36 -3.00 7.44
N GLU A 88 13.22 -4.17 8.07
CA GLU A 88 13.64 -5.44 7.47
C GLU A 88 12.88 -5.74 6.17
N LEU A 89 11.54 -5.69 6.22
CA LEU A 89 10.71 -5.96 5.05
C LEU A 89 10.84 -4.85 3.99
N ALA A 90 11.07 -3.61 4.43
CA ALA A 90 11.35 -2.50 3.52
C ALA A 90 12.68 -2.71 2.77
N ALA A 91 13.74 -3.16 3.45
CA ALA A 91 15.04 -3.45 2.83
C ALA A 91 14.98 -4.64 1.87
N GLU A 92 14.22 -5.68 2.20
CA GLU A 92 13.92 -6.78 1.28
C GLU A 92 13.26 -6.27 -0.01
N PHE A 93 12.22 -5.42 0.14
CA PHE A 93 11.57 -4.82 -1.03
C PHE A 93 12.49 -3.89 -1.82
N GLU A 94 13.38 -3.15 -1.17
CA GLU A 94 14.37 -2.30 -1.87
C GLU A 94 15.28 -3.11 -2.80
N THR A 95 15.67 -4.33 -2.38
CA THR A 95 16.40 -5.28 -3.23
C THR A 95 15.58 -5.68 -4.46
N LEU A 96 14.30 -6.02 -4.25
CA LEU A 96 13.37 -6.34 -5.33
C LEU A 96 13.16 -5.14 -6.26
N ALA A 97 13.01 -3.93 -5.70
CA ALA A 97 12.85 -2.67 -6.43
C ALA A 97 14.06 -2.36 -7.33
N ALA A 98 15.28 -2.71 -6.93
CA ALA A 98 16.45 -2.60 -7.82
C ALA A 98 16.32 -3.52 -9.04
N ASN A 99 15.84 -4.76 -8.86
CA ASN A 99 15.56 -5.68 -9.95
C ASN A 99 14.44 -5.15 -10.86
N ILE A 100 13.35 -4.64 -10.28
CA ILE A 100 12.23 -4.02 -11.01
C ILE A 100 12.72 -2.88 -11.93
N ARG A 101 13.56 -1.98 -11.40
CA ARG A 101 14.13 -0.88 -12.21
C ARG A 101 15.03 -1.37 -13.34
N ARG A 102 15.76 -2.47 -13.14
CA ARG A 102 16.55 -3.10 -14.21
C ARG A 102 15.65 -3.64 -15.32
N ARG A 103 14.60 -4.39 -14.97
CA ARG A 103 13.64 -4.95 -15.94
C ARG A 103 12.81 -3.89 -16.64
N SER A 104 12.45 -2.81 -15.94
CA SER A 104 11.78 -1.65 -16.56
C SER A 104 12.60 -1.02 -17.68
N ARG A 105 13.92 -0.86 -17.47
CA ARG A 105 14.83 -0.34 -18.52
C ARG A 105 14.91 -1.27 -19.72
N GLU A 106 14.95 -2.57 -19.48
CA GLU A 106 14.93 -3.61 -20.52
C GLU A 106 13.63 -3.56 -21.33
N ARG A 107 12.47 -3.54 -20.66
CA ARG A 107 11.16 -3.34 -21.28
C ARG A 107 11.11 -2.06 -22.11
N ASN A 108 11.58 -0.94 -21.56
CA ASN A 108 11.54 0.34 -22.26
C ASN A 108 12.41 0.34 -23.51
N ALA A 109 13.57 -0.31 -23.48
CA ALA A 109 14.43 -0.47 -24.65
C ALA A 109 13.75 -1.29 -25.75
N ILE A 110 12.94 -2.29 -25.39
CA ILE A 110 12.20 -3.12 -26.33
C ILE A 110 10.97 -2.39 -26.88
N VAL A 111 10.08 -1.91 -26.01
CA VAL A 111 8.78 -1.35 -26.40
C VAL A 111 8.93 0.00 -27.11
N HIS A 112 9.87 0.83 -26.67
CA HIS A 112 10.13 2.16 -27.25
C HIS A 112 11.38 2.17 -28.15
N GLY A 113 11.87 0.98 -28.51
CA GLY A 113 13.08 0.81 -29.30
C GLY A 113 12.96 1.36 -30.72
N ARG A 114 14.08 1.91 -31.24
CA ARG A 114 14.21 2.26 -32.65
C ARG A 114 14.67 1.03 -33.42
N TRP A 115 13.70 0.30 -33.96
CA TRP A 115 13.92 -0.97 -34.65
C TRP A 115 14.34 -0.79 -36.10
N ALA A 116 15.32 -1.60 -36.51
CA ALA A 116 15.82 -1.71 -37.87
C ALA A 116 15.99 -3.18 -38.26
N THR A 117 16.39 -3.40 -39.51
CA THR A 117 16.53 -4.72 -40.12
C THR A 117 17.99 -4.94 -40.52
N SER A 118 18.39 -6.20 -40.65
CA SER A 118 19.67 -6.56 -41.24
C SER A 118 19.44 -7.51 -42.42
N LEU A 119 20.19 -7.31 -43.50
CA LEU A 119 20.19 -8.25 -44.62
C LEU A 119 20.82 -9.60 -44.23
N SER A 120 21.75 -9.61 -43.26
CA SER A 120 22.38 -10.84 -42.76
C SER A 120 21.46 -11.64 -41.81
N HIS A 121 20.41 -11.00 -41.29
CA HIS A 121 19.47 -11.59 -40.34
C HIS A 121 18.05 -11.14 -40.68
N PRO A 122 17.45 -11.65 -41.77
CA PRO A 122 16.19 -11.12 -42.31
C PRO A 122 15.01 -11.26 -41.35
N HIS A 123 15.05 -12.26 -40.46
CA HIS A 123 14.01 -12.58 -39.48
C HIS A 123 14.19 -11.88 -38.13
N ASP A 124 15.31 -11.21 -37.89
CA ASP A 124 15.62 -10.58 -36.61
C ASP A 124 15.35 -9.07 -36.64
N LEU A 125 15.24 -8.47 -35.46
CA LEU A 125 15.25 -7.02 -35.29
C LEU A 125 16.59 -6.54 -34.76
N VAL A 126 17.01 -5.36 -35.20
CA VAL A 126 18.18 -4.68 -34.68
C VAL A 126 17.73 -3.42 -33.94
N LEU A 127 17.95 -3.39 -32.63
CA LEU A 127 17.75 -2.21 -31.81
C LEU A 127 18.89 -1.23 -32.04
N ARG A 128 18.56 -0.03 -32.51
CA ARG A 128 19.53 1.06 -32.62
C ARG A 128 19.64 1.80 -31.30
N GLY A 129 20.86 1.92 -30.78
CA GLY A 129 21.16 2.76 -29.63
C GLY A 129 20.80 4.23 -29.88
N PRO A 130 20.68 5.06 -28.82
CA PRO A 130 20.26 6.45 -28.94
C PRO A 130 21.10 7.28 -29.93
N ARG A 131 22.40 6.95 -30.04
CA ARG A 131 23.36 7.61 -30.93
C ARG A 131 23.71 6.78 -32.17
N GLY A 132 23.08 5.62 -32.37
CA GLY A 132 23.36 4.71 -33.49
C GLY A 132 24.70 3.96 -33.43
N ASP A 133 25.49 4.20 -32.39
CA ASP A 133 26.80 3.61 -32.12
C ASP A 133 26.72 2.14 -31.69
N LYS A 134 25.64 1.77 -30.99
CA LYS A 134 25.37 0.40 -30.57
C LYS A 134 24.20 -0.19 -31.35
N MET A 135 24.44 -1.34 -31.96
CA MET A 135 23.42 -2.17 -32.61
C MET A 135 23.27 -3.45 -31.79
N ILE A 136 22.07 -3.76 -31.32
CA ILE A 136 21.79 -4.99 -30.56
C ILE A 136 20.79 -5.81 -31.37
N ARG A 137 21.16 -7.04 -31.73
CA ARG A 137 20.28 -7.98 -32.42
C ARG A 137 19.32 -8.64 -31.42
N TYR A 138 18.06 -8.74 -31.79
CA TYR A 138 17.00 -9.46 -31.08
C TYR A 138 16.34 -10.45 -32.04
N THR A 139 16.36 -11.71 -31.63
CA THR A 139 15.59 -12.80 -32.21
C THR A 139 14.19 -12.85 -31.58
N ALA A 140 13.25 -13.59 -32.18
CA ALA A 140 11.95 -13.87 -31.56
C ALA A 140 12.10 -14.46 -30.14
N ASN A 141 13.08 -15.34 -29.94
CA ASN A 141 13.36 -15.98 -28.66
C ASN A 141 13.82 -14.97 -27.58
N ASP A 142 14.53 -13.90 -27.97
CA ASP A 142 14.98 -12.90 -27.00
C ASP A 142 13.80 -12.13 -26.36
N PHE A 143 12.73 -11.90 -27.12
CA PHE A 143 11.50 -11.31 -26.59
C PHE A 143 10.77 -12.26 -25.64
N GLN A 144 10.66 -13.54 -26.01
CA GLN A 144 10.08 -14.59 -25.16
C GLN A 144 10.85 -14.70 -23.83
N ASN A 145 12.17 -14.80 -23.88
CA ASN A 145 13.02 -14.86 -22.68
C ASN A 145 12.86 -13.59 -21.82
N THR A 146 12.64 -12.43 -22.44
CA THR A 146 12.39 -11.18 -21.70
C THR A 146 11.04 -11.19 -21.01
N ALA A 147 10.00 -11.67 -21.69
CA ALA A 147 8.67 -11.84 -21.13
C ALA A 147 8.67 -12.81 -19.94
N GLU A 148 9.38 -13.94 -20.05
CA GLU A 148 9.58 -14.90 -18.96
C GLU A 148 10.26 -14.25 -17.76
N ARG A 149 11.35 -13.49 -17.97
CA ARG A 149 12.01 -12.76 -16.88
C ARG A 149 11.12 -11.71 -16.18
N ILE A 150 10.14 -11.15 -16.90
CA ILE A 150 9.13 -10.24 -16.30
C ILE A 150 8.11 -11.06 -15.50
N SER A 151 7.68 -12.22 -16.02
CA SER A 151 6.80 -13.15 -15.30
C SER A 151 7.45 -13.68 -14.01
N ASP A 152 8.74 -14.02 -14.03
CA ASP A 152 9.48 -14.42 -12.84
C ASP A 152 9.51 -13.30 -11.79
N LEU A 153 9.76 -12.07 -12.25
CA LEU A 153 9.73 -10.88 -11.38
C LEU A 153 8.33 -10.64 -10.78
N ASP A 154 7.27 -10.88 -11.55
CA ASP A 154 5.89 -10.82 -11.06
C ASP A 154 5.64 -11.88 -9.98
N GLN A 155 6.12 -13.10 -10.18
CA GLN A 155 6.03 -14.16 -9.18
C GLN A 155 6.84 -13.83 -7.90
N ASP A 156 8.00 -13.20 -8.03
CA ASP A 156 8.78 -12.71 -6.89
C ASP A 156 8.00 -11.67 -6.07
N VAL A 157 7.34 -10.70 -6.74
CA VAL A 157 6.49 -9.70 -6.08
C VAL A 157 5.26 -10.33 -5.44
N LYS A 158 4.60 -11.29 -6.09
CA LYS A 158 3.47 -12.03 -5.51
C LYS A 158 3.89 -12.80 -4.27
N SER A 159 5.04 -13.47 -4.33
CA SER A 159 5.60 -14.21 -3.19
C SER A 159 5.95 -13.28 -2.03
N PHE A 160 6.55 -12.13 -2.32
CA PHE A 160 6.81 -11.07 -1.35
C PHE A 160 5.51 -10.52 -0.73
N THR A 161 4.48 -10.28 -1.54
CA THR A 161 3.15 -9.83 -1.09
C THR A 161 2.51 -10.88 -0.17
N GLY A 162 2.66 -12.17 -0.47
CA GLY A 162 2.25 -13.26 0.41
C GLY A 162 2.93 -13.22 1.77
N ARG A 163 4.24 -12.93 1.84
CA ARG A 163 4.95 -12.73 3.11
C ARG A 163 4.47 -11.49 3.86
N CYS A 164 4.24 -10.38 3.15
CA CYS A 164 3.64 -9.18 3.74
C CYS A 164 2.29 -9.49 4.39
N ARG A 165 1.47 -10.35 3.76
CA ARG A 165 0.18 -10.77 4.33
C ARG A 165 0.34 -11.44 5.68
N GLU A 166 1.31 -12.32 5.84
CA GLU A 166 1.56 -12.96 7.13
C GLU A 166 2.06 -11.99 8.20
N VAL A 167 2.84 -10.99 7.81
CA VAL A 167 3.29 -9.93 8.74
C VAL A 167 2.12 -9.02 9.14
N PHE A 168 1.26 -8.62 8.19
CA PHE A 168 0.13 -7.73 8.47
C PHE A 168 -1.06 -8.45 9.13
N LYS A 169 -1.19 -9.77 8.96
CA LYS A 169 -2.15 -10.61 9.72
C LYS A 169 -1.76 -10.73 11.18
N ARG A 170 -0.46 -10.66 11.51
CA ARG A 170 -0.05 -10.65 12.91
C ARG A 170 -0.62 -9.38 13.51
N PRO A 171 -1.43 -9.49 14.57
CA PRO A 171 -2.12 -8.35 15.12
C PRO A 171 -1.11 -7.50 15.90
N ALA A 172 -0.33 -6.68 15.19
CA ALA A 172 0.28 -5.50 15.76
C ALA A 172 -0.82 -4.60 16.38
N ASP A 173 -2.05 -4.74 15.86
CA ASP A 173 -3.24 -3.98 16.22
C ASP A 173 -4.30 -4.78 16.98
N ARG A 174 -3.97 -5.87 17.70
CA ARG A 174 -4.98 -6.45 18.62
C ARG A 174 -5.44 -5.43 19.66
N HIS A 175 -4.53 -4.53 20.03
CA HIS A 175 -4.86 -3.38 20.86
C HIS A 175 -5.69 -2.35 20.08
N LEU A 176 -5.27 -1.92 18.88
CA LEU A 176 -5.97 -0.89 18.11
C LEU A 176 -7.34 -1.33 17.55
N VAL A 177 -7.50 -2.58 17.12
CA VAL A 177 -8.76 -3.10 16.59
C VAL A 177 -9.80 -3.35 17.69
N LYS A 178 -9.39 -3.87 18.86
CA LYS A 178 -10.27 -3.86 20.06
C LYS A 178 -10.60 -2.41 20.45
N TYR A 179 -9.61 -1.53 20.43
CA TYR A 179 -9.77 -0.10 20.67
C TYR A 179 -10.81 0.55 19.76
N PHE A 180 -10.73 0.32 18.45
CA PHE A 180 -11.63 0.92 17.47
C PHE A 180 -13.00 0.24 17.42
N SER A 181 -13.09 -1.07 17.71
CA SER A 181 -14.40 -1.73 17.87
C SER A 181 -15.13 -1.21 19.10
N ASP A 182 -14.42 -0.97 20.21
CA ASP A 182 -14.99 -0.44 21.45
C ASP A 182 -15.20 1.09 21.35
N LEU A 183 -14.39 1.80 20.57
CA LEU A 183 -14.63 3.20 20.17
C LEU A 183 -15.69 3.34 19.05
N ARG A 184 -16.31 2.29 18.51
CA ARG A 184 -17.53 2.46 17.68
C ARG A 184 -18.72 2.90 18.51
N SER A 185 -18.69 2.69 19.82
CA SER A 185 -19.47 3.48 20.78
C SER A 185 -18.78 4.80 21.06
N SER A 186 -18.24 5.51 20.06
CA SER A 186 -17.80 6.90 20.21
C SER A 186 -18.34 7.77 19.08
N VAL A 187 -18.66 9.01 19.40
CA VAL A 187 -19.17 10.03 18.48
C VAL A 187 -18.26 11.24 18.58
N VAL A 188 -17.92 11.82 17.43
CA VAL A 188 -17.33 13.15 17.39
C VAL A 188 -18.46 14.17 17.47
N ASN A 189 -18.53 14.90 18.58
CA ASN A 189 -19.50 15.98 18.74
C ASN A 189 -19.24 17.11 17.73
N ARG A 190 -20.23 17.99 17.52
CA ARG A 190 -20.11 19.13 16.58
C ARG A 190 -18.93 20.05 16.89
N ASP A 191 -18.48 20.09 18.14
CA ASP A 191 -17.32 20.85 18.61
C ASP A 191 -15.97 20.16 18.36
N GLY A 192 -15.98 18.95 17.77
CA GLY A 192 -14.79 18.15 17.46
C GLY A 192 -14.29 17.30 18.62
N THR A 193 -15.00 17.29 19.76
CA THR A 193 -14.63 16.45 20.92
C THR A 193 -15.04 15.00 20.69
N TRP A 194 -14.19 14.06 21.11
CA TRP A 194 -14.51 12.64 21.07
C TRP A 194 -15.23 12.27 22.37
N CYS A 195 -16.38 11.63 22.23
CA CYS A 195 -17.19 11.17 23.35
C CYS A 195 -17.55 9.71 23.16
N LEU A 196 -17.65 8.94 24.25
CA LEU A 196 -18.25 7.62 24.18
C LEU A 196 -19.76 7.77 23.90
N ARG A 197 -20.26 7.22 22.79
CA ARG A 197 -21.60 7.31 22.20
C ARG A 197 -22.72 7.11 23.21
N ASP A 198 -22.60 6.10 24.08
CA ASP A 198 -23.70 5.70 24.97
C ASP A 198 -23.76 6.53 26.26
N THR A 199 -22.66 7.18 26.63
CA THR A 199 -22.56 7.96 27.87
C THR A 199 -22.35 9.46 27.63
N ASN A 200 -22.06 9.83 26.38
CA ASN A 200 -21.54 11.14 25.98
C ASN A 200 -20.32 11.58 26.81
N ALA A 201 -19.61 10.63 27.43
CA ALA A 201 -18.45 10.92 28.27
C ALA A 201 -17.26 11.29 27.38
N ARG A 202 -16.72 12.49 27.57
CA ARG A 202 -15.57 12.95 26.78
C ARG A 202 -14.32 12.17 27.15
N VAL A 203 -13.60 11.70 26.14
CA VAL A 203 -12.41 10.86 26.32
C VAL A 203 -11.30 11.63 27.08
N ASP A 204 -11.16 12.94 26.85
CA ASP A 204 -10.20 13.80 27.55
C ASP A 204 -10.55 14.04 29.03
N ALA A 205 -11.85 14.14 29.34
CA ALA A 205 -12.33 14.24 30.71
C ALA A 205 -12.12 12.92 31.48
N ILE A 206 -12.28 11.77 30.81
CA ILE A 206 -12.00 10.45 31.38
C ILE A 206 -10.51 10.34 31.75
N ASP A 207 -9.58 10.69 30.86
CA ASP A 207 -8.14 10.65 31.16
C ASP A 207 -7.77 11.63 32.30
N SER A 208 -8.33 12.84 32.29
CA SER A 208 -8.11 13.83 33.36
C SER A 208 -8.57 13.32 34.74
N LEU A 209 -9.74 12.66 34.79
CA LEU A 209 -10.25 12.04 36.02
C LEU A 209 -9.42 10.82 36.42
N MET A 210 -8.99 10.01 35.48
CA MET A 210 -8.11 8.86 35.75
C MET A 210 -6.80 9.31 36.39
N GLN A 211 -6.20 10.40 35.90
CA GLN A 211 -4.96 10.95 36.45
C GLN A 211 -5.12 11.56 37.86
N THR A 212 -6.28 12.15 38.16
CA THR A 212 -6.49 12.92 39.40
C THR A 212 -7.20 12.13 40.50
N ARG A 213 -8.06 11.18 40.13
CA ARG A 213 -8.94 10.45 41.06
C ARG A 213 -8.92 8.94 40.87
N GLY A 214 -8.13 8.42 39.91
CA GLY A 214 -8.08 7.00 39.59
C GLY A 214 -9.38 6.46 39.01
N LEU A 215 -9.43 5.14 38.82
CA LEU A 215 -10.55 4.44 38.21
C LEU A 215 -11.88 4.69 38.95
N ASP A 216 -11.87 4.60 40.27
CA ASP A 216 -13.07 4.80 41.09
C ASP A 216 -13.65 6.21 40.90
N GLY A 217 -12.80 7.22 40.78
CA GLY A 217 -13.23 8.59 40.50
C GLY A 217 -13.84 8.77 39.11
N VAL A 218 -13.36 8.02 38.10
CA VAL A 218 -13.97 7.99 36.76
C VAL A 218 -15.33 7.31 36.80
N LEU A 219 -15.43 6.13 37.42
CA LEU A 219 -16.68 5.36 37.49
C LEU A 219 -17.72 6.07 38.36
N GLN A 220 -17.32 6.84 39.38
CA GLN A 220 -18.24 7.68 40.14
C GLN A 220 -18.79 8.84 39.29
N ALA A 221 -17.95 9.46 38.46
CA ALA A 221 -18.36 10.55 37.57
C ALA A 221 -19.19 10.06 36.37
N TYR A 222 -18.92 8.84 35.90
CA TYR A 222 -19.60 8.19 34.78
C TYR A 222 -20.01 6.76 35.14
N PRO A 223 -21.09 6.57 35.92
CA PRO A 223 -21.49 5.25 36.43
C PRO A 223 -21.91 4.25 35.36
N ALA A 224 -22.23 4.75 34.16
CA ALA A 224 -22.58 3.92 33.00
C ALA A 224 -21.36 3.35 32.27
N LEU A 225 -20.13 3.78 32.62
CA LEU A 225 -18.92 3.22 32.02
C LEU A 225 -18.52 1.91 32.70
N THR A 226 -18.01 0.98 31.92
CA THR A 226 -17.30 -0.20 32.44
C THR A 226 -15.82 0.12 32.63
N HIS A 227 -15.13 -0.68 33.44
CA HIS A 227 -13.68 -0.56 33.61
C HIS A 227 -12.93 -0.63 32.26
N ASP A 228 -13.34 -1.55 31.37
CA ASP A 228 -12.72 -1.74 30.06
C ASP A 228 -12.90 -0.49 29.16
N GLN A 229 -14.07 0.17 29.22
CA GLN A 229 -14.31 1.42 28.50
C GLN A 229 -13.44 2.57 29.04
N VAL A 230 -13.22 2.64 30.35
CA VAL A 230 -12.33 3.64 30.96
C VAL A 230 -10.89 3.41 30.53
N GLU A 231 -10.39 2.18 30.64
CA GLU A 231 -9.03 1.84 30.23
C GLU A 231 -8.81 2.12 28.74
N THR A 232 -9.79 1.78 27.91
CA THR A 232 -9.79 2.08 26.46
C THR A 232 -9.77 3.59 26.21
N ALA A 233 -10.58 4.39 26.88
CA ALA A 233 -10.53 5.84 26.72
C ALA A 233 -9.16 6.43 27.14
N VAL A 234 -8.55 5.91 28.21
CA VAL A 234 -7.27 6.41 28.74
C VAL A 234 -6.11 6.10 27.81
N ASN A 235 -5.92 4.85 27.35
CA ASN A 235 -4.79 4.62 26.43
C ASN A 235 -5.01 5.26 25.05
N TYR A 236 -6.24 5.66 24.68
CA TYR A 236 -6.47 6.44 23.45
C TYR A 236 -5.79 7.81 23.56
N VAL A 237 -6.06 8.54 24.64
CA VAL A 237 -5.50 9.87 24.87
C VAL A 237 -3.98 9.81 24.97
N ARG A 238 -3.44 8.75 25.59
CA ARG A 238 -2.00 8.55 25.73
C ARG A 238 -1.31 8.17 24.43
N ALA A 239 -1.95 7.35 23.59
CA ALA A 239 -1.43 6.98 22.28
C ALA A 239 -1.47 8.14 21.28
N TYR A 240 -2.42 9.07 21.45
CA TYR A 240 -2.63 10.22 20.59
C TYR A 240 -2.72 11.53 21.39
N PRO A 241 -1.63 11.98 22.04
CA PRO A 241 -1.65 13.20 22.86
C PRO A 241 -2.09 14.44 22.06
N ASP A 242 -1.73 14.47 20.77
CA ASP A 242 -2.04 15.56 19.84
C ASP A 242 -3.51 15.56 19.36
N SER A 243 -4.24 14.48 19.63
CA SER A 243 -5.68 14.41 19.34
C SER A 243 -6.51 15.21 20.34
N SER A 244 -5.93 15.68 21.45
CA SER A 244 -6.67 16.48 22.43
C SER A 244 -7.28 17.73 21.79
N SER A 245 -8.48 18.12 22.24
CA SER A 245 -9.28 19.21 21.66
C SER A 245 -8.54 20.56 21.57
N ARG A 246 -7.45 20.75 22.34
CA ARG A 246 -6.64 21.98 22.34
C ARG A 246 -5.86 22.18 21.06
N GLU A 247 -5.24 21.14 20.50
CA GLU A 247 -4.43 21.27 19.28
C GLU A 247 -5.30 21.40 18.02
N ARG A 248 -6.47 20.77 18.01
CA ARG A 248 -7.48 20.96 16.96
C ARG A 248 -8.12 22.34 16.99
N ALA A 249 -8.39 22.89 18.18
CA ALA A 249 -8.87 24.26 18.34
C ALA A 249 -7.83 25.30 17.92
N ALA A 250 -6.53 25.01 18.14
CA ALA A 250 -5.43 25.83 17.63
C ALA A 250 -5.35 25.79 16.10
N ARG A 251 -5.36 24.60 15.48
CA ARG A 251 -5.30 24.44 14.02
C ARG A 251 -6.52 25.01 13.29
N ARG A 252 -7.72 24.98 13.90
CA ARG A 252 -8.92 25.63 13.34
C ARG A 252 -8.84 27.16 13.31
N ARG A 253 -8.05 27.78 14.19
CA ARG A 253 -7.81 29.24 14.19
C ARG A 253 -6.76 29.66 13.14
N GLU A 254 -5.96 28.71 12.65
CA GLU A 254 -4.90 28.94 11.66
C GLU A 254 -5.38 28.71 10.22
N LEU A 255 -6.54 28.10 10.02
CA LEU A 255 -7.15 27.98 8.70
C LEU A 255 -7.90 29.29 8.35
N PRO A 256 -7.61 29.94 7.22
CA PRO A 256 -8.37 31.11 6.79
C PRO A 256 -9.83 30.71 6.52
N GLY A 257 -10.75 31.48 7.11
CA GLY A 257 -12.19 31.30 6.96
C GLY A 257 -12.72 31.68 5.58
#